data_AF-A0A428Z7R6-F1
#
_entry.id   AF-A0A428Z7R6-F1
#
_cell.length_a   1.000
_cell.length_b   1.000
_cell.length_c   1.000
_cell.angle_alpha   90.00
_cell.angle_beta   90.00
_cell.angle_gamma   90.00
#
_symmetry.space_group_name_H-M   'P 1'
#
loop_
_entity.id
_entity.type
_entity.pdbx_description
1 polymer ?
#
loop_
_entity_poly.entity_id
_entity_poly.type
_entity_poly.pdbx_seq_one_letter_code
_entity_poly.pdbx_strand_id
1 'polypeptide(L)' 'MTSACSYTVTAGGYVLGVLTVRESNDFHDHIEVCSDCRREVVELSPVARMLAPLKTARRSAHLN' A
#
# COMPACT_ATOMS: atom_id res chain seq x y z
N MET A 1 5.62 13.24 -12.29
CA MET A 1 6.22 12.79 -11.02
C MET A 1 6.71 11.38 -11.27
N THR A 2 7.99 11.23 -11.63
CA THR A 2 8.59 9.93 -11.93
C THR A 2 9.42 9.50 -10.72
N SER A 3 8.82 8.71 -9.84
CA SER A 3 9.57 7.91 -8.86
C SER A 3 10.47 6.98 -9.69
N ALA A 4 11.79 7.11 -9.59
CA ALA A 4 12.74 6.38 -10.43
C ALA A 4 12.97 4.93 -9.94
N CYS A 5 12.19 4.49 -8.94
CA CYS A 5 12.31 3.17 -8.36
C CYS A 5 11.67 2.11 -9.27
N SER A 6 12.48 1.18 -9.78
CA SER A 6 12.04 0.04 -10.60
C SER A 6 11.50 -1.15 -9.78
N TYR A 7 11.17 -0.95 -8.51
CA TYR A 7 10.65 -2.03 -7.65
C TYR A 7 9.26 -2.46 -8.13
N THR A 8 9.02 -3.76 -8.19
CA THR A 8 7.84 -4.34 -8.86
C THR A 8 6.57 -4.25 -8.03
N VAL A 9 6.68 -4.15 -6.71
CA VAL A 9 5.53 -3.99 -5.80
C VAL A 9 5.25 -2.50 -5.61
N THR A 10 3.98 -2.11 -5.72
CA THR A 10 3.57 -0.70 -5.66
C THR A 10 3.26 -0.23 -4.24
N ALA A 11 3.60 1.02 -3.94
CA ALA A 11 3.23 1.68 -2.69
C ALA A 11 1.71 1.69 -2.46
N GLY A 12 0.93 1.86 -3.53
CA GLY A 12 -0.54 1.81 -3.49
C GLY A 12 -1.07 0.47 -2.97
N GLY A 13 -0.54 -0.65 -3.46
CA GLY A 13 -0.92 -1.97 -2.96
C GLY A 13 -0.60 -2.14 -1.47
N TYR A 14 0.57 -1.67 -1.07
CA TYR A 14 1.05 -1.72 0.32
C TYR A 14 0.15 -0.92 1.27
N VAL A 15 -0.09 0.37 1.00
CA VAL A 15 -0.91 1.22 1.89
C VAL A 15 -2.37 0.82 1.95
N LEU A 16 -2.88 0.19 0.89
CA LEU A 16 -4.22 -0.37 0.89
C LEU A 16 -4.27 -1.70 1.65
N GLY A 17 -3.15 -2.40 1.85
CA GLY A 17 -3.14 -3.75 2.43
C GLY A 17 -3.84 -4.76 1.54
N VAL A 18 -3.59 -4.72 0.23
CA VAL A 18 -4.06 -5.73 -0.75
C VAL A 18 -2.96 -6.70 -1.19
N LEU A 19 -1.72 -6.43 -0.78
CA LEU A 19 -0.59 -7.30 -1.06
C LEU A 19 -0.72 -8.62 -0.31
N THR A 20 -0.15 -9.68 -0.89
CA THR A 20 0.12 -10.91 -0.14
C THR A 20 1.08 -10.62 1.01
N VAL A 21 1.12 -11.51 2.01
CA VAL A 21 2.06 -11.40 3.14
C VAL A 21 3.51 -11.30 2.64
N ARG A 22 3.86 -12.08 1.62
CA ARG A 22 5.20 -12.06 1.02
C ARG A 22 5.51 -10.71 0.39
N GLU A 23 4.64 -10.21 -0.49
CA GLU A 23 4.85 -8.90 -1.15
C GLU A 23 4.89 -7.75 -0.13
N SER A 24 4.08 -7.83 0.93
CA SER A 24 4.08 -6.83 2.00
C SER A 24 5.41 -6.81 2.77
N ASN A 25 5.99 -7.97 3.05
CA ASN A 25 7.29 -8.08 3.70
C ASN A 25 8.41 -7.60 2.77
N ASP A 26 8.40 -8.07 1.52
CA ASP A 26 9.40 -7.68 0.52
C ASP A 26 9.39 -6.15 0.31
N PHE A 27 8.20 -5.53 0.27
CA PHE A 27 8.07 -4.07 0.17
C PHE A 27 8.45 -3.34 1.47
N HIS A 28 8.17 -3.92 2.64
CA HIS A 28 8.59 -3.36 3.92
C HIS A 28 10.12 -3.24 4.00
N ASP A 29 10.84 -4.30 3.62
CA ASP A 29 12.31 -4.29 3.60
C ASP A 29 12.84 -3.24 2.60
N HIS A 30 12.14 -3.04 1.48
CA HIS A 30 12.52 -2.05 0.48
C HIS A 30 12.34 -0.60 0.95
N ILE A 31 11.22 -0.26 1.60
CA ILE A 31 10.96 1.13 2.04
C ILE A 31 11.93 1.60 3.11
N GLU A 32 12.59 0.70 3.84
CA GLU A 32 13.63 1.05 4.80
C GLU A 32 14.83 1.72 4.12
N VAL A 33 15.11 1.40 2.85
CA VAL A 33 16.27 1.93 2.10
C VAL A 33 15.90 2.84 0.92
N CYS A 34 14.64 2.88 0.50
CA CYS A 34 14.21 3.69 -0.64
C CYS A 34 13.43 4.95 -0.22
N SER A 35 14.02 6.12 -0.41
CA SER A 35 13.36 7.41 -0.13
C SER A 35 12.15 7.68 -1.00
N ASP A 36 12.17 7.24 -2.26
CA ASP A 36 11.08 7.47 -3.23
C ASP A 36 9.82 6.71 -2.83
N CYS A 37 9.96 5.41 -2.55
CA CYS A 37 8.84 4.59 -2.08
C CYS A 37 8.34 5.03 -0.70
N ARG A 38 9.24 5.48 0.20
CA ARG A 38 8.84 6.04 1.50
C ARG A 38 7.99 7.31 1.32
N ARG A 39 8.40 8.20 0.42
CA ARG A 39 7.64 9.41 0.08
C ARG A 39 6.28 9.06 -0.52
N GLU A 40 6.24 8.11 -1.44
CA GLU A 40 4.99 7.68 -2.08
C GLU A 40 4.00 7.10 -1.06
N VAL A 41 4.47 6.31 -0.08
CA VAL A 41 3.65 5.82 1.04
C VAL A 41 3.07 6.99 1.86
N VAL A 42 3.87 8.00 2.17
CA VAL A 42 3.40 9.19 2.90
C VAL A 42 2.33 9.94 2.10
N GLU A 43 2.55 10.12 0.80
CA GLU A 43 1.62 10.81 -0.10
C GLU A 43 0.29 10.04 -0.28
N LEU A 44 0.33 8.71 -0.34
CA LEU A 44 -0.86 7.87 -0.51
C LEU A 44 -1.62 7.57 0.79
N SER A 45 -0.97 7.69 1.95
CA SER A 45 -1.55 7.37 3.27
C SER A 45 -2.90 8.06 3.56
N PRO A 46 -3.11 9.36 3.27
CA PRO A 46 -4.40 10.01 3.49
C PRO A 46 -5.54 9.38 2.68
N VAL A 47 -5.29 9.08 1.40
CA VAL A 47 -6.26 8.45 0.50
C VAL A 47 -6.59 7.03 0.99
N ALA A 48 -5.57 6.26 1.39
CA ALA A 48 -5.77 4.91 1.94
C ALA A 48 -6.66 4.93 3.20
N ARG A 49 -6.47 5.91 4.09
CA ARG A 49 -7.33 6.09 5.29
C ARG A 49 -8.77 6.42 4.93
N MET A 50 -9.00 7.26 3.93
CA MET A 50 -10.36 7.57 3.44
C MET A 50 -11.07 6.34 2.88
N LEU A 51 -10.33 5.42 2.26
CA LEU A 51 -10.88 4.20 1.66
C LEU A 51 -11.07 3.03 2.66
N ALA A 52 -10.43 3.09 3.83
CA ALA A 52 -10.48 2.01 4.83
C ALA A 52 -11.91 1.61 5.26
N PRO A 53 -12.86 2.54 5.48
CA PRO A 53 -14.23 2.18 5.83
C PRO A 53 -14.94 1.36 4.74
N LEU A 54 -14.69 1.69 3.47
CA LEU A 54 -15.30 1.01 2.32
C LEU A 54 -14.83 -0.44 2.20
N LYS A 55 -13.55 -0.70 2.51
CA LYS A 55 -13.02 -2.07 2.57
C LYS A 55 -13.68 -2.91 3.66
N THR A 56 -13.95 -2.31 4.81
CA THR A 56 -14.62 -3.00 5.92
C THR A 56 -16.07 -3.31 5.57
N ALA A 57 -16.81 -2.34 5.03
CA ALA A 57 -18.20 -2.55 4.59
C ALA A 57 -18.33 -3.66 3.53
N ARG A 58 -17.42 -3.70 2.54
CA ARG A 58 -17.38 -4.74 1.51
C ARG A 58 -17.18 -6.14 2.11
N ARG A 59 -16.33 -6.27 3.13
CA ARG A 59 -16.08 -7.55 3.81
C ARG A 59 -17.29 -8.02 4.60
N SER A 60 -17.97 -7.12 5.31
CA SER A 60 -19.20 -7.45 6.04
C SER A 60 -20.34 -7.89 5.12
N ALA A 61 -20.44 -7.33 3.92
CA ALA A 61 -21.48 -7.68 2.95
C ALA A 61 -21.28 -9.06 2.28
N HIS A 62 -20.07 -9.64 2.34
CA HIS A 62 -19.78 -10.97 1.76
C HIS A 62 -19.97 -12.11 2.80
N LEU A 63 -20.25 -11.78 4.05
CA LEU A 63 -20.46 -12.75 5.14
C LEU A 63 -21.94 -12.93 5.51
N ASN A 64 -22.86 -12.33 4.74
CA ASN A 64 -24.31 -12.54 4.78
C ASN A 64 -24.78 -13.18 3.47
#